data_AF-A0A932U8Q5-F1
#
_entry.id   AF-A0A932U8Q5-F1
#
_cell.length_a   1.000
_cell.length_b   1.000
_cell.length_c   1.000
_cell.angle_alpha   90.00
_cell.angle_beta   90.00
_cell.angle_gamma   90.00
#
_symmetry.space_group_name_H-M   'P 1'
#
loop_
_entity.id
_entity.type
_entity.pdbx_description
1 polymer ?
#
loop_
_entity_poly.entity_id
_entity_poly.type
_entity_poly.pdbx_seq_one_letter_code
_entity_poly.pdbx_strand_id
1 'polypeptide(L)'
;VGEGRGGGSPFPEKGEGRGGGSPSPETGEGRGGGFHSVSLCANPRRDFVRLSFKVDHCATPDALFAACRGYVEREARDRAAKRHNPPAPVVELRLSGVLPFDRAGLELQRYEDLLNESFSPLLAFVKNATQPTEFAVAADAQLNRRELEQQIIADLLGRDARFAAQREGWTRLALSLKQMALTGATPEAILDELSNAPQTIKQTDTD
;
A
#
# COMPACT_ATOMS: atom_id res chain seq x y z
N VAL A 1 40.61 -53.64 9.49
CA VAL A 1 40.71 -54.22 10.84
C VAL A 1 39.76 -53.45 11.74
N GLY A 2 38.81 -54.15 12.36
CA GLY A 2 37.69 -53.56 13.10
C GLY A 2 36.41 -54.39 12.94
N GLU A 3 36.40 -55.55 13.59
CA GLU A 3 35.25 -56.44 13.83
C GLU A 3 34.19 -55.74 14.72
N GLY A 4 32.91 -56.11 14.83
CA GLY A 4 32.15 -57.23 14.26
C GLY A 4 30.69 -57.25 14.80
N ARG A 5 29.94 -58.24 14.29
CA ARG A 5 28.83 -59.05 14.89
C ARG A 5 27.73 -58.30 15.68
N GLY A 6 26.47 -58.32 15.27
CA GLY A 6 25.51 -59.44 15.21
C GLY A 6 24.14 -58.85 15.61
N GLY A 7 22.94 -59.31 15.26
CA GLY A 7 22.41 -60.60 14.86
C GLY A 7 21.00 -60.67 15.50
N GLY A 8 20.03 -61.33 14.85
CA GLY A 8 18.81 -61.80 15.52
C GLY A 8 17.50 -61.12 15.12
N SER A 9 16.74 -61.84 14.29
CA SER A 9 15.35 -61.58 13.91
C SER A 9 14.34 -62.10 14.99
N PRO A 10 13.07 -62.36 14.67
CA PRO A 10 11.84 -61.74 15.23
C PRO A 10 11.09 -62.68 16.20
N PHE A 11 9.94 -62.29 16.79
CA PHE A 11 8.81 -63.12 17.34
C PHE A 11 7.92 -62.25 18.30
N PRO A 12 6.71 -62.65 18.80
CA PRO A 12 5.40 -62.62 18.11
C PRO A 12 4.20 -62.18 19.02
N GLU A 13 2.98 -62.56 18.61
CA GLU A 13 1.68 -62.70 19.35
C GLU A 13 0.86 -61.44 19.68
N LYS A 14 -0.31 -61.25 19.06
CA LYS A 14 -1.65 -61.82 19.37
C LYS A 14 -2.18 -61.47 20.77
N GLY A 15 -3.20 -60.61 20.78
CA GLY A 15 -4.15 -60.44 21.88
C GLY A 15 -5.53 -60.15 21.31
N GLU A 16 -6.42 -61.13 21.37
CA GLU A 16 -7.86 -60.97 21.17
C GLU A 16 -8.48 -60.19 22.33
N GLY A 17 -9.43 -59.31 22.03
CA GLY A 17 -10.27 -58.62 23.01
C GLY A 17 -11.60 -58.24 22.38
N ARG A 18 -12.61 -59.11 22.56
CA ARG A 18 -14.01 -58.92 22.16
C ARG A 18 -14.63 -57.72 22.86
N GLY A 19 -15.55 -57.00 22.20
CA GLY A 19 -16.53 -56.19 22.92
C GLY A 19 -17.41 -55.29 22.07
N GLY A 20 -18.66 -55.73 21.83
CA GLY A 20 -19.86 -54.90 21.59
C GLY A 20 -19.87 -54.11 20.29
N GLY A 21 -20.74 -54.39 19.32
CA GLY A 21 -22.19 -54.47 19.49
C GLY A 21 -22.78 -53.56 18.42
N SER A 22 -23.11 -54.12 17.27
CA SER A 22 -23.83 -53.41 16.21
C SER A 22 -25.29 -53.24 16.63
N PRO A 23 -25.85 -52.02 16.68
CA PRO A 23 -27.28 -51.85 16.49
C PRO A 23 -27.53 -51.67 15.00
N SER A 24 -28.18 -52.66 14.40
CA SER A 24 -29.00 -52.45 13.21
C SER A 24 -30.06 -51.39 13.55
N PRO A 25 -30.24 -50.32 12.77
CA PRO A 25 -31.32 -49.38 13.02
C PRO A 25 -32.62 -49.99 12.53
N GLU A 26 -33.53 -50.19 13.48
CA GLU A 26 -34.93 -50.48 13.24
C GLU A 26 -35.55 -49.37 12.39
N THR A 27 -36.35 -49.79 11.41
CA THR A 27 -37.21 -48.94 10.59
C THR A 27 -38.18 -48.19 11.50
N GLY A 28 -37.89 -46.92 11.76
CA GLY A 28 -38.81 -45.97 12.37
C GLY A 28 -39.16 -44.88 11.38
N GLU A 29 -40.39 -44.91 10.86
CA GLU A 29 -41.00 -43.78 10.16
C GLU A 29 -41.07 -42.57 11.12
N GLY A 30 -40.16 -41.62 10.94
CA GLY A 30 -40.07 -40.39 11.70
C GLY A 30 -39.93 -39.20 10.75
N ARG A 31 -40.94 -38.33 10.76
CA ARG A 31 -41.08 -37.05 10.03
C ARG A 31 -39.75 -36.37 9.70
N GLY A 32 -39.60 -35.97 8.43
CA GLY A 32 -38.41 -35.31 7.88
C GLY A 32 -37.95 -34.08 8.65
N GLY A 33 -37.05 -34.30 9.60
CA GLY A 33 -36.14 -33.28 10.13
C GLY A 33 -34.90 -33.26 9.26
N GLY A 34 -34.59 -32.13 8.64
CA GLY A 34 -33.38 -32.00 7.80
C GLY A 34 -32.15 -32.44 8.59
N PHE A 35 -31.46 -33.48 8.11
CA PHE A 35 -30.22 -33.94 8.69
C PHE A 35 -29.16 -32.84 8.53
N HIS A 36 -28.85 -32.15 9.63
CA HIS A 36 -27.76 -31.20 9.66
C HIS A 36 -26.46 -32.01 9.76
N SER A 37 -25.74 -32.15 8.65
CA SER A 37 -24.42 -32.77 8.65
C SER A 37 -23.36 -31.70 8.92
N VAL A 38 -22.65 -31.83 10.03
CA VAL A 38 -21.48 -30.99 10.35
C VAL A 38 -20.22 -31.79 10.04
N SER A 39 -19.38 -31.29 9.14
CA SER A 39 -18.06 -31.84 8.86
C SER A 39 -16.98 -30.94 9.45
N LEU A 40 -16.00 -31.53 10.14
CA LEU A 40 -14.82 -30.81 10.59
C LEU A 40 -13.95 -30.46 9.37
N CYS A 41 -14.00 -29.20 8.95
CA CYS A 41 -13.09 -28.66 7.95
C CYS A 41 -11.83 -28.15 8.64
N ALA A 42 -10.66 -28.73 8.32
CA ALA A 42 -9.39 -28.11 8.65
C ALA A 42 -9.31 -26.78 7.90
N ASN A 43 -9.24 -25.64 8.60
CA ASN A 43 -9.11 -24.33 7.98
C ASN A 43 -7.65 -24.12 7.54
N PRO A 44 -7.31 -24.23 6.24
CA PRO A 44 -5.95 -23.93 5.82
C PRO A 44 -5.73 -22.43 6.01
N ARG A 45 -4.85 -22.05 6.94
CA ARG A 45 -4.45 -20.65 7.11
C ARG A 45 -3.84 -20.18 5.78
N ARG A 46 -4.57 -19.30 5.08
CA ARG A 46 -4.09 -18.65 3.86
C ARG A 46 -2.99 -17.67 4.23
N ASP A 47 -1.91 -17.71 3.47
CA ASP A 47 -0.80 -16.80 3.69
C ASP A 47 -1.20 -15.37 3.28
N PHE A 48 -0.84 -14.41 4.13
CA PHE A 48 -0.95 -13.00 3.83
C PHE A 48 0.44 -12.49 3.46
N VAL A 49 0.64 -12.19 2.18
CA VAL A 49 1.92 -11.73 1.63
C VAL A 49 1.92 -10.21 1.59
N ARG A 50 2.83 -9.59 2.33
CA ARG A 50 3.02 -8.13 2.35
C ARG A 50 4.35 -7.79 1.70
N LEU A 51 4.27 -7.07 0.59
CA LEU A 51 5.41 -6.59 -0.17
C LEU A 51 5.55 -5.08 0.06
N SER A 52 6.77 -4.59 0.17
CA SER A 52 7.06 -3.17 0.35
C SER A 52 8.13 -2.74 -0.64
N PHE A 53 7.82 -1.75 -1.45
CA PHE A 53 8.69 -1.26 -2.51
C PHE A 53 8.96 0.24 -2.34
N LYS A 54 10.23 0.62 -2.45
CA LYS A 54 10.70 2.02 -2.34
C LYS A 54 10.80 2.64 -3.72
N VAL A 55 10.11 3.77 -3.92
CA VAL A 55 10.02 4.44 -5.24
C VAL A 55 11.13 5.46 -5.47
N ASP A 56 11.91 5.79 -4.44
CA ASP A 56 12.85 6.92 -4.37
C ASP A 56 13.93 6.94 -5.47
N HIS A 57 14.24 5.77 -6.05
CA HIS A 57 15.28 5.63 -7.08
C HIS A 57 14.73 5.50 -8.51
N CYS A 58 13.41 5.61 -8.70
CA CYS A 58 12.75 5.36 -9.97
C CYS A 58 12.27 6.66 -10.60
N ALA A 59 13.08 7.24 -11.50
CA ALA A 59 12.84 8.55 -12.10
C ALA A 59 11.61 8.62 -13.03
N THR A 60 11.18 7.49 -13.60
CA THR A 60 10.06 7.45 -14.56
C THR A 60 9.05 6.35 -14.18
N PRO A 61 7.77 6.47 -14.61
CA PRO A 61 6.76 5.45 -14.39
C PRO A 61 7.18 4.06 -14.89
N ASP A 62 7.78 3.99 -16.09
CA ASP A 62 8.22 2.72 -16.67
C ASP A 62 9.43 2.12 -15.95
N ALA A 63 10.37 2.96 -15.49
CA ALA A 63 11.49 2.51 -14.68
C ALA A 63 10.99 1.95 -13.33
N LEU A 64 10.01 2.62 -12.70
CA LEU A 64 9.38 2.14 -11.48
C LEU A 64 8.72 0.79 -11.70
N PHE A 65 7.92 0.67 -12.75
CA PHE A 65 7.22 -0.57 -13.05
C PHE A 65 8.20 -1.73 -13.33
N ALA A 66 9.23 -1.50 -14.14
CA ALA A 66 10.23 -2.51 -14.47
C ALA A 66 10.99 -2.99 -13.21
N ALA A 67 11.39 -2.06 -12.34
CA ALA A 67 12.06 -2.39 -11.09
C ALA A 67 11.13 -3.13 -10.10
N CYS A 68 9.87 -2.70 -10.02
CA CYS A 68 8.87 -3.35 -9.18
C CYS A 68 8.56 -4.77 -9.66
N ARG A 69 8.40 -4.98 -10.97
CA ARG A 69 8.25 -6.31 -11.58
C ARG A 69 9.37 -7.26 -11.20
N GLY A 70 10.63 -6.84 -11.37
CA GLY A 70 11.78 -7.67 -11.01
C GLY A 70 11.85 -8.02 -9.51
N TYR A 71 11.34 -7.13 -8.65
CA TYR A 71 11.20 -7.41 -7.21
C TYR A 71 10.08 -8.41 -6.92
N VAL A 72 8.89 -8.21 -7.49
CA VAL A 72 7.70 -9.05 -7.32
C VAL A 72 7.96 -10.47 -7.82
N GLU A 73 8.51 -10.64 -9.02
CA GLU A 73 8.82 -11.94 -9.60
C GLU A 73 9.83 -12.74 -8.76
N ARG A 74 10.83 -12.04 -8.19
CA ARG A 74 11.80 -12.67 -7.30
C ARG A 74 11.14 -13.16 -6.01
N GLU A 75 10.32 -12.33 -5.37
CA GLU A 75 9.57 -12.72 -4.18
C GLU A 75 8.61 -13.88 -4.44
N ALA A 76 7.94 -13.89 -5.61
CA ALA A 76 7.07 -14.98 -6.02
C ALA A 76 7.85 -16.29 -6.17
N ARG A 77 9.01 -16.25 -6.86
CA ARG A 77 9.89 -17.42 -7.05
C ARG A 77 10.41 -17.97 -5.73
N ASP A 78 10.90 -17.10 -4.86
CA ASP A 78 11.47 -17.50 -3.56
C ASP A 78 10.41 -18.16 -2.65
N ARG A 79 9.15 -17.76 -2.80
CA ARG A 79 8.01 -18.35 -2.07
C ARG A 79 7.55 -19.65 -2.68
N ALA A 80 7.46 -19.73 -4.01
CA ALA A 80 7.15 -20.96 -4.73
C ALA A 80 8.17 -22.08 -4.42
N ALA A 81 9.44 -21.73 -4.22
CA ALA A 81 10.48 -22.67 -3.84
C ALA A 81 10.34 -23.22 -2.40
N LYS A 82 9.71 -22.47 -1.48
CA LYS A 82 9.61 -22.82 -0.05
C LYS A 82 8.40 -23.70 0.29
N ARG A 83 7.37 -23.71 -0.55
CA ARG A 83 6.15 -24.51 -0.34
C ARG A 83 5.73 -25.18 -1.64
N HIS A 84 5.62 -26.50 -1.60
CA HIS A 84 4.96 -27.23 -2.68
C HIS A 84 3.44 -27.04 -2.56
N ASN A 85 2.83 -26.49 -3.61
CA ASN A 85 1.39 -26.26 -3.75
C ASN A 85 0.73 -25.43 -2.62
N PRO A 86 1.14 -24.17 -2.40
CA PRO A 86 0.50 -23.31 -1.42
C PRO A 86 -0.93 -22.91 -1.86
N PRO A 87 -1.89 -22.78 -0.92
CA PRO A 87 -3.20 -22.21 -1.24
C PRO A 87 -3.05 -20.76 -1.71
N ALA A 88 -3.96 -20.30 -2.58
CA ALA A 88 -3.93 -18.94 -3.12
C ALA A 88 -3.83 -17.89 -2.00
N PRO A 89 -2.74 -17.08 -1.97
CA PRO A 89 -2.49 -16.11 -0.90
C PRO A 89 -3.32 -14.84 -1.09
N VAL A 90 -3.38 -14.02 -0.05
CA VAL A 90 -3.77 -12.61 -0.18
C VAL A 90 -2.50 -11.78 -0.29
N VAL A 91 -2.39 -10.92 -1.29
CA VAL A 91 -1.16 -10.17 -1.60
C VAL A 91 -1.43 -8.68 -1.51
N GLU A 92 -0.65 -8.00 -0.68
CA GLU A 92 -0.60 -6.53 -0.55
C GLU A 92 0.75 -6.04 -1.05
N LEU A 93 0.75 -5.11 -2.00
CA LEU A 93 1.95 -4.34 -2.35
C LEU A 93 1.81 -2.91 -1.84
N ARG A 94 2.78 -2.45 -1.04
CA ARG A 94 2.87 -1.07 -0.59
C ARG A 94 3.96 -0.33 -1.33
N LEU A 95 3.58 0.68 -2.11
CA LEU A 95 4.50 1.63 -2.72
C LEU A 95 4.75 2.79 -1.75
N SER A 96 6.00 3.09 -1.43
CA SER A 96 6.36 4.14 -0.47
C SER A 96 7.61 4.90 -0.90
N GLY A 97 7.80 6.12 -0.40
CA GLY A 97 8.94 6.96 -0.75
C GLY A 97 8.53 8.18 -1.55
N VAL A 98 9.52 8.92 -2.04
CA VAL A 98 9.32 10.15 -2.83
C VAL A 98 9.14 9.81 -4.31
N LEU A 99 8.02 10.20 -4.91
CA LEU A 99 7.68 9.96 -6.31
C LEU A 99 8.25 11.10 -7.19
N PRO A 100 9.29 10.84 -8.00
CA PRO A 100 9.99 11.87 -8.79
C PRO A 100 9.27 12.26 -10.09
N PHE A 101 8.05 11.77 -10.30
CA PHE A 101 7.22 12.04 -11.46
C PHE A 101 5.78 12.29 -11.02
N ASP A 102 4.97 12.80 -11.95
CA ASP A 102 3.56 13.10 -11.70
C ASP A 102 2.77 11.84 -11.28
N ARG A 103 1.96 11.98 -10.24
CA ARG A 103 1.14 10.91 -9.70
C ARG A 103 0.16 10.35 -10.73
N ALA A 104 -0.26 11.13 -11.72
CA ALA A 104 -1.12 10.64 -12.81
C ALA A 104 -0.47 9.50 -13.62
N GLY A 105 0.87 9.46 -13.68
CA GLY A 105 1.61 8.36 -14.31
C GLY A 105 1.66 7.07 -13.46
N LEU A 106 1.17 7.09 -12.22
CA LEU A 106 1.15 5.92 -11.35
C LEU A 106 -0.17 5.14 -11.51
N GLU A 107 -0.20 4.27 -12.52
CA GLU A 107 -1.34 3.39 -12.81
C GLU A 107 -1.38 2.18 -11.88
N LEU A 108 -2.11 2.28 -10.76
CA LEU A 108 -2.16 1.21 -9.75
C LEU A 108 -2.68 -0.13 -10.28
N GLN A 109 -3.63 -0.10 -11.22
CA GLN A 109 -4.17 -1.31 -11.85
C GLN A 109 -3.07 -2.16 -12.49
N ARG A 110 -2.11 -1.52 -13.17
CA ARG A 110 -0.98 -2.19 -13.82
C ARG A 110 -0.13 -3.00 -12.81
N TYR A 111 -0.04 -2.54 -11.56
CA TYR A 111 0.66 -3.26 -10.50
C TYR A 111 -0.20 -4.38 -9.91
N GLU A 112 -1.52 -4.21 -9.82
CA GLU A 112 -2.43 -5.29 -9.39
C GLU A 112 -2.41 -6.45 -10.38
N ASP A 113 -2.43 -6.16 -11.68
CA ASP A 113 -2.32 -7.16 -12.74
C ASP A 113 -0.99 -7.92 -12.63
N LEU A 114 0.12 -7.22 -12.40
CA LEU A 114 1.43 -7.83 -12.13
C LEU A 114 1.40 -8.79 -10.92
N LEU A 115 0.71 -8.42 -9.83
CA LEU A 115 0.56 -9.31 -8.67
C LEU A 115 -0.30 -10.53 -8.99
N ASN A 116 -1.36 -10.35 -9.78
CA ASN A 116 -2.22 -11.45 -10.23
C ASN A 116 -1.45 -12.45 -11.10
N GLU A 117 -0.65 -11.95 -12.05
CA GLU A 117 0.21 -12.77 -12.90
C GLU A 117 1.28 -13.52 -12.09
N SER A 118 1.90 -12.84 -11.12
CA SER A 118 3.05 -13.40 -10.37
C SER A 118 2.65 -14.38 -9.28
N PHE A 119 1.51 -14.17 -8.61
CA PHE A 119 1.12 -14.93 -7.42
C PHE A 119 -0.15 -15.78 -7.59
N SER A 120 -0.97 -15.53 -8.62
CA SER A 120 -2.33 -16.09 -8.73
C SER A 120 -3.10 -16.03 -7.39
N PRO A 121 -3.19 -14.85 -6.76
CA PRO A 121 -3.71 -14.71 -5.41
C PRO A 121 -5.23 -14.82 -5.37
N LEU A 122 -5.76 -15.05 -4.16
CA LEU A 122 -7.20 -14.89 -3.92
C LEU A 122 -7.62 -13.42 -4.02
N LEU A 123 -6.74 -12.51 -3.59
CA LEU A 123 -6.94 -11.07 -3.63
C LEU A 123 -5.58 -10.39 -3.76
N ALA A 124 -5.45 -9.51 -4.74
CA ALA A 124 -4.34 -8.59 -4.91
C ALA A 124 -4.84 -7.16 -4.71
N PHE A 125 -4.05 -6.32 -4.04
CA PHE A 125 -4.31 -4.88 -4.00
C PHE A 125 -3.02 -4.10 -3.78
N VAL A 126 -2.98 -2.89 -4.32
CA VAL A 126 -1.83 -1.98 -4.16
C VAL A 126 -2.19 -0.78 -3.30
N LYS A 127 -1.39 -0.56 -2.25
CA LYS A 127 -1.46 0.64 -1.43
C LYS A 127 -0.44 1.66 -1.91
N ASN A 128 -0.95 2.79 -2.37
CA ASN A 128 -0.14 3.97 -2.64
C ASN A 128 0.10 4.76 -1.34
N ALA A 129 1.33 4.71 -0.84
CA ALA A 129 1.83 5.54 0.26
C ALA A 129 3.04 6.40 -0.20
N THR A 130 3.07 6.81 -1.46
CA THR A 130 4.12 7.68 -2.02
C THR A 130 3.85 9.14 -1.71
N GLN A 131 4.91 9.90 -1.46
CA GLN A 131 4.86 11.35 -1.33
C GLN A 131 5.30 11.98 -2.66
N PRO A 132 4.55 12.93 -3.24
CA PRO A 132 5.02 13.64 -4.42
C PRO A 132 6.32 14.42 -4.13
N THR A 133 7.28 14.45 -5.06
CA THR A 133 8.54 15.24 -4.93
C THR A 133 8.28 16.70 -4.58
N GLU A 134 7.15 17.21 -5.02
CA GLU A 134 6.71 18.59 -4.86
C GLU A 134 6.30 18.96 -3.41
N PHE A 135 6.25 17.99 -2.49
CA PHE A 135 6.17 18.17 -1.04
C PHE A 135 7.45 17.75 -0.31
N ALA A 136 8.44 17.21 -1.02
CA ALA A 136 9.77 16.97 -0.50
C ALA A 136 10.52 18.30 -0.50
N VAL A 137 10.25 19.12 0.51
CA VAL A 137 11.05 20.32 0.74
C VAL A 137 12.45 19.84 1.13
N ALA A 138 13.39 19.92 0.19
CA ALA A 138 14.79 20.04 0.55
C ALA A 138 14.88 21.36 1.30
N ALA A 139 14.75 21.30 2.63
CA ALA A 139 14.97 22.47 3.45
C ALA A 139 16.44 22.84 3.25
N ASP A 140 16.71 23.82 2.40
CA ASP A 140 18.01 24.47 2.40
C ASP A 140 18.23 24.97 3.83
N ALA A 141 19.20 24.36 4.51
CA ALA A 141 19.45 24.58 5.94
C ALA A 141 19.80 26.04 6.27
N GLN A 142 20.02 26.87 5.24
CA GLN A 142 20.29 28.30 5.34
C GLN A 142 19.06 29.21 5.29
N LEU A 143 17.87 28.73 4.89
CA LEU A 143 16.68 29.59 4.80
C LEU A 143 16.06 29.81 6.18
N ASN A 144 15.76 31.07 6.49
CA ASN A 144 14.99 31.37 7.69
C ASN A 144 13.52 30.93 7.50
N ARG A 145 12.78 30.77 8.60
CA ARG A 145 11.40 30.26 8.57
C ARG A 145 10.49 31.05 7.63
N ARG A 146 10.64 32.38 7.54
CA ARG A 146 9.80 33.23 6.71
C ARG A 146 10.11 33.06 5.23
N GLU A 147 11.39 32.96 4.88
CA GLU A 147 11.84 32.71 3.51
C GLU A 147 11.38 31.34 3.02
N LEU A 148 11.50 30.31 3.88
CA LEU A 148 11.03 28.97 3.57
C LEU A 148 9.52 28.95 3.33
N GLU A 149 8.76 29.66 4.15
CA GLU A 149 7.31 29.76 4.02
C GLU A 149 6.90 30.46 2.72
N GLN A 150 7.57 31.56 2.38
CA GLN A 150 7.35 32.29 1.13
C GLN A 150 7.66 31.40 -0.09
N GLN A 151 8.77 30.67 -0.04
CA GLN A 151 9.19 29.76 -1.11
C GLN A 151 8.17 28.64 -1.33
N ILE A 152 7.75 27.97 -0.25
CA ILE A 152 6.77 26.87 -0.32
C ILE A 152 5.45 27.37 -0.94
N ILE A 153 4.95 28.53 -0.49
CA ILE A 153 3.68 29.07 -0.99
C ILE A 153 3.79 29.51 -2.44
N ALA A 154 4.92 30.11 -2.85
CA ALA A 154 5.18 30.46 -4.24
C ALA A 154 5.25 29.24 -5.15
N ASP A 155 5.90 28.18 -4.70
CA ASP A 155 6.01 26.93 -5.46
C ASP A 155 4.65 26.23 -5.57
N LEU A 156 3.79 26.32 -4.55
CA LEU A 156 2.41 25.80 -4.62
C LEU A 156 1.55 26.59 -5.61
N LEU A 157 1.61 27.93 -5.57
CA LEU A 157 0.82 28.79 -6.46
C LEU A 157 1.33 28.78 -7.91
N GLY A 158 2.64 28.62 -8.10
CA GLY A 158 3.25 28.53 -9.43
C GLY A 158 2.82 27.31 -10.24
N ARG A 159 2.25 26.28 -9.60
CA ARG A 159 1.75 25.05 -10.26
C ARG A 159 0.39 25.22 -10.90
N ASP A 160 -0.40 26.18 -10.44
CA ASP A 160 -1.70 26.49 -11.04
C ASP A 160 -1.52 27.55 -12.12
N ALA A 161 -1.86 27.20 -13.36
CA ALA A 161 -1.73 28.09 -14.52
C ALA A 161 -2.45 29.44 -14.32
N ARG A 162 -3.49 29.50 -13.46
CA ARG A 162 -4.21 30.74 -13.13
C ARG A 162 -3.38 31.71 -12.30
N PHE A 163 -2.45 31.21 -11.49
CA PHE A 163 -1.65 32.01 -10.56
C PHE A 163 -0.18 32.10 -10.98
N ALA A 164 0.29 31.22 -11.87
CA ALA A 164 1.67 31.14 -12.32
C ALA A 164 2.23 32.46 -12.86
N ALA A 165 1.45 33.20 -13.67
CA ALA A 165 1.87 34.48 -14.24
C ALA A 165 2.15 35.55 -13.17
N GLN A 166 1.45 35.48 -12.04
CA GLN A 166 1.51 36.49 -10.98
C GLN A 166 1.90 35.87 -9.63
N ARG A 167 2.68 34.78 -9.66
CA ARG A 167 2.96 33.92 -8.51
C ARG A 167 3.39 34.71 -7.27
N GLU A 168 4.23 35.73 -7.45
CA GLU A 168 4.83 36.50 -6.35
C GLU A 168 3.82 37.44 -5.69
N GLY A 169 2.86 37.97 -6.46
CA GLY A 169 1.75 38.76 -5.92
C GLY A 169 0.78 37.88 -5.12
N TRP A 170 0.44 36.70 -5.65
CA TRP A 170 -0.43 35.74 -4.97
C TRP A 170 0.21 35.18 -3.70
N THR A 171 1.52 34.92 -3.70
CA THR A 171 2.25 34.49 -2.50
C THR A 171 2.21 35.53 -1.40
N ARG A 172 2.46 36.81 -1.74
CA ARG A 172 2.40 37.91 -0.78
C ARG A 172 1.00 38.05 -0.17
N LEU A 173 -0.05 37.95 -0.99
CA LEU A 173 -1.43 37.97 -0.52
C LEU A 173 -1.71 36.81 0.44
N ALA A 174 -1.36 35.58 0.07
CA ALA A 174 -1.59 34.40 0.90
C ALA A 174 -0.90 34.50 2.27
N LEU A 175 0.33 35.02 2.30
CA LEU A 175 1.07 35.30 3.54
C LEU A 175 0.40 36.40 4.37
N SER A 176 -0.05 37.49 3.73
CA SER A 176 -0.77 38.59 4.39
C SER A 176 -2.06 38.11 5.05
N LEU A 177 -2.89 37.37 4.31
CA LEU A 177 -4.15 36.81 4.82
C LEU A 177 -3.90 35.84 5.99
N LYS A 178 -2.87 34.99 5.89
CA LYS A 178 -2.45 34.13 6.99
C LYS A 178 -2.09 34.94 8.22
N GLN A 179 -1.29 36.00 8.06
CA GLN A 179 -0.89 36.86 9.16
C GLN A 179 -2.10 37.54 9.79
N MET A 180 -3.01 38.09 8.99
CA MET A 180 -4.25 38.73 9.44
C MET A 180 -5.12 37.78 10.27
N ALA A 181 -5.32 36.56 9.78
CA ALA A 181 -6.06 35.52 10.51
C ALA A 181 -5.39 35.16 11.84
N LEU A 182 -4.06 35.02 11.86
CA LEU A 182 -3.30 34.73 13.08
C LEU A 182 -3.32 35.88 14.10
N THR A 183 -3.42 37.13 13.63
CA THR A 183 -3.55 38.31 14.51
C THR A 183 -4.99 38.58 14.96
N GLY A 184 -5.95 37.77 14.52
CA GLY A 184 -7.36 37.92 14.89
C GLY A 184 -8.08 39.06 14.18
N ALA A 185 -7.68 39.39 12.95
CA ALA A 185 -8.41 40.33 12.11
C ALA A 185 -9.87 39.85 11.91
N THR A 186 -10.80 40.80 11.79
CA THR A 186 -12.21 40.42 11.59
C THR A 186 -12.41 39.78 10.21
N PRO A 187 -13.40 38.90 10.06
CA PRO A 187 -13.71 38.30 8.76
C PRO A 187 -13.92 39.33 7.66
N GLU A 188 -14.52 40.47 7.97
CA GLU A 188 -14.76 41.58 7.03
C GLU A 188 -13.45 42.17 6.52
N ALA A 189 -12.48 42.42 7.41
CA ALA A 189 -11.17 42.94 7.02
C ALA A 189 -10.39 41.94 6.13
N ILE A 190 -10.55 40.64 6.37
CA ILE A 190 -9.97 39.58 5.53
C ILE A 190 -10.62 39.55 4.14
N LEU A 191 -11.95 39.73 4.07
CA LEU A 191 -12.68 39.79 2.81
C LEU A 191 -12.36 41.04 2.00
N ASP A 192 -12.19 42.19 2.65
CA ASP A 192 -11.79 43.43 2.01
C ASP A 192 -10.41 43.31 1.35
N GLU A 193 -9.43 42.75 2.07
CA GLU A 193 -8.09 42.50 1.53
C GLU A 193 -8.13 41.55 0.32
N LEU A 194 -8.90 40.46 0.41
CA LEU A 194 -9.07 39.51 -0.69
C LEU A 194 -9.72 40.16 -1.92
N SER A 195 -10.69 41.06 -1.71
CA SER A 195 -11.43 41.74 -2.77
C SER A 195 -10.57 42.78 -3.50
N ASN A 196 -9.63 43.40 -2.81
CA ASN A 196 -8.71 44.40 -3.37
C ASN A 196 -7.49 43.75 -4.07
N ALA A 197 -7.12 42.53 -3.68
CA ALA A 197 -5.97 41.80 -4.21
C ALA A 197 -5.85 41.72 -5.76
N PRO A 198 -6.90 41.41 -6.54
CA PRO A 198 -6.76 41.32 -8.00
C PRO A 198 -6.45 42.66 -8.68
N GLN A 199 -6.64 43.80 -8.00
CA GLN A 199 -6.25 45.12 -8.52
C GLN A 199 -4.76 45.38 -8.26
N THR A 200 -4.29 45.06 -7.06
CA THR A 200 -2.88 45.25 -6.64
C THR A 200 -1.93 44.33 -7.40
N ILE A 201 -2.34 43.08 -7.66
CA ILE A 201 -1.52 42.09 -8.37
C ILE A 201 -1.38 42.41 -9.87
N LYS A 202 -2.34 43.14 -10.47
CA LYS A 202 -2.26 43.60 -11.87
C LYS A 202 -1.35 44.81 -12.07
N GLN A 203 -1.12 45.62 -11.03
CA GLN A 203 -0.28 46.83 -11.12
C GLN A 203 1.23 46.55 -11.07
N THR A 204 1.64 45.40 -10.53
CA THR A 204 3.07 45.03 -10.39
C THR A 204 3.74 44.52 -11.67
N ASP A 205 3.03 44.51 -12.81
CA ASP A 205 3.50 44.01 -14.12
C ASP A 205 3.75 45.16 -15.13
N THR A 206 3.71 46.43 -14.69
CA THR A 206 3.79 47.62 -15.57
C THR A 206 4.95 48.58 -15.22
N ASP A 207 5.90 48.17 -14.37
CA ASP A 207 7.15 48.90 -14.09
C ASP A 207 8.38 48.06 -14.46
#